data_AF-A0A0M8ML80-F1
#
_entry.id   AF-A0A0M8ML80-F1
#
_cell.length_a   1.000
_cell.length_b   1.000
_cell.length_c   1.000
_cell.angle_alpha   90.00
_cell.angle_beta   90.00
_cell.angle_gamma   90.00
#
_symmetry.space_group_name_H-M   'P 1'
#
loop_
_entity.id
_entity.type
_entity.pdbx_description
1 polymer ?
#
loop_
_entity_poly.entity_id
_entity_poly.type
_entity_poly.pdbx_seq_one_letter_code
_entity_poly.pdbx_strand_id
1 'polypeptide(L)'
;MTPREISELLADCTPVILTIGLVAGCINFKKLGPLQKLVMAYLALMFVTDLLSDYIGYKWGNNFIMLHIYSLTELGFMIYLYQKVMFRKRHLPLLILGILGLVYITAEIALLYVFNQIVVKDFQPYAKVVDNFIIILMALAYMQERMNRFREQQWGNFRLNMAFLVYFTVNTVFFLPFNFMVNASSDVKFYFWTGHVSLLILLYSYLGFKMLKIPSKAMLA
;
A
#
# COMPACT_ATOMS: atom_id res chain seq x y z
N MET A 1 10.87 -18.20 -22.52
CA MET A 1 9.97 -17.49 -21.60
C MET A 1 9.71 -16.13 -22.18
N THR A 2 8.48 -15.82 -22.57
CA THR A 2 8.14 -14.51 -23.13
C THR A 2 8.09 -13.46 -22.02
N PRO A 3 8.32 -12.16 -22.31
CA PRO A 3 8.17 -11.11 -21.29
C PRO A 3 6.81 -11.19 -20.59
N ARG A 4 5.75 -11.52 -21.35
CA ARG A 4 4.39 -11.74 -20.86
C ARG A 4 4.29 -12.81 -19.77
N GLU A 5 4.84 -13.99 -20.01
CA GLU A 5 4.87 -15.08 -19.03
C GLU A 5 5.58 -14.67 -17.73
N ILE A 6 6.63 -13.83 -17.83
CA ILE A 6 7.36 -13.35 -16.64
C ILE A 6 6.47 -12.44 -15.80
N SER A 7 5.70 -11.54 -16.39
CA SER A 7 4.79 -10.67 -15.63
C SER A 7 3.62 -11.43 -15.03
N GLU A 8 3.09 -12.43 -15.73
CA GLU A 8 2.03 -13.30 -15.20
C GLU A 8 2.58 -14.05 -13.96
N LEU A 9 3.79 -14.61 -14.06
CA LEU A 9 4.44 -15.26 -12.92
C LEU A 9 4.76 -14.30 -11.77
N LEU A 10 5.13 -13.04 -12.07
CA LEU A 10 5.32 -12.01 -11.04
C LEU A 10 4.00 -11.64 -10.36
N ALA A 11 2.90 -11.53 -11.12
CA ALA A 11 1.59 -11.27 -10.52
C ALA A 11 1.22 -12.37 -9.52
N ASP A 12 1.41 -13.64 -9.89
CA ASP A 12 1.17 -14.81 -9.04
C ASP A 12 2.08 -14.87 -7.81
N CYS A 13 3.25 -14.23 -7.83
CA CYS A 13 4.13 -14.15 -6.66
C CYS A 13 3.52 -13.31 -5.52
N THR A 14 2.69 -12.33 -5.85
CA THR A 14 2.09 -11.41 -4.87
C THR A 14 1.27 -12.13 -3.79
N PRO A 15 0.25 -12.96 -4.14
CA PRO A 15 -0.53 -13.70 -3.14
C PRO A 15 0.32 -14.74 -2.39
N VAL A 16 1.33 -15.33 -3.03
CA VAL A 16 2.25 -16.28 -2.39
C VAL A 16 3.07 -15.59 -1.29
N ILE A 17 3.66 -14.44 -1.59
CA ILE A 17 4.47 -13.67 -0.62
C ILE A 17 3.60 -13.20 0.55
N LEU A 18 2.38 -12.71 0.26
CA LEU A 18 1.42 -12.31 1.28
C LEU A 18 1.05 -13.50 2.18
N THR A 19 0.79 -14.67 1.59
CA THR A 19 0.48 -15.91 2.33
C THR A 19 1.63 -16.30 3.25
N ILE A 20 2.87 -16.31 2.75
CA ILE A 20 4.06 -16.63 3.56
C ILE A 20 4.19 -15.64 4.72
N GLY A 21 4.06 -14.34 4.46
CA GLY A 21 4.12 -13.28 5.48
C GLY A 21 3.04 -13.43 6.54
N LEU A 22 1.81 -13.77 6.14
CA LEU A 22 0.68 -13.98 7.04
C LEU A 22 0.83 -15.25 7.88
N VAL A 23 1.22 -16.37 7.27
CA VAL A 23 1.48 -17.62 8.00
C VAL A 23 2.59 -17.41 9.03
N ALA A 24 3.69 -16.77 8.64
CA ALA A 24 4.76 -16.40 9.57
C ALA A 24 4.27 -15.50 10.71
N GLY A 25 3.44 -14.50 10.39
CA GLY A 25 2.81 -13.61 11.37
C GLY A 25 1.91 -14.36 12.35
N CYS A 26 1.08 -15.28 11.87
CA CYS A 26 0.17 -16.10 12.67
C CYS A 26 0.94 -17.04 13.62
N ILE A 27 1.99 -17.73 13.11
CA ILE A 27 2.84 -18.60 13.93
C ILE A 27 3.51 -17.79 15.06
N ASN A 28 3.96 -16.58 14.75
CA ASN A 28 4.67 -15.72 15.70
C ASN A 28 3.76 -14.74 16.45
N PHE A 29 2.42 -14.82 16.32
CA PHE A 29 1.49 -13.76 16.73
C PHE A 29 1.62 -13.33 18.19
N LYS A 30 1.85 -14.30 19.08
CA LYS A 30 2.04 -14.05 20.53
C LYS A 30 3.32 -13.27 20.84
N LYS A 31 4.32 -13.32 19.96
CA LYS A 31 5.64 -12.68 20.11
C LYS A 31 5.72 -11.32 19.40
N LEU A 32 4.76 -11.00 18.53
CA LEU A 32 4.76 -9.75 17.78
C LEU A 32 4.46 -8.54 18.66
N GLY A 33 5.24 -7.48 18.51
CA GLY A 33 4.95 -6.18 19.12
C GLY A 33 3.69 -5.53 18.53
N PRO A 34 3.13 -4.49 19.17
CA PRO A 34 1.91 -3.82 18.71
C PRO A 34 2.01 -3.33 17.25
N LEU A 35 3.15 -2.73 16.88
CA LEU A 35 3.38 -2.27 15.51
C LEU A 35 3.39 -3.42 14.49
N GLN A 36 4.04 -4.54 14.82
CA GLN A 36 4.10 -5.71 13.93
C GLN A 36 2.72 -6.34 13.74
N LYS A 37 1.89 -6.38 14.79
CA LYS A 37 0.49 -6.83 14.68
C LYS A 37 -0.33 -5.96 13.74
N LEU A 38 -0.10 -4.63 13.75
CA LEU A 38 -0.75 -3.75 12.78
C LEU A 38 -0.24 -3.96 11.36
N VAL A 39 1.06 -4.14 11.17
CA VAL A 39 1.61 -4.46 9.84
C VAL A 39 1.07 -5.82 9.34
N MET A 40 0.90 -6.80 10.23
CA MET A 40 0.25 -8.07 9.89
C MET A 40 -1.21 -7.86 9.47
N ALA A 41 -1.95 -6.99 10.16
CA ALA A 41 -3.31 -6.61 9.76
C ALA A 41 -3.33 -5.92 8.38
N TYR A 42 -2.34 -5.08 8.07
CA TYR A 42 -2.18 -4.51 6.73
C TYR A 42 -1.92 -5.57 5.67
N LEU A 43 -1.02 -6.53 5.91
CA LEU A 43 -0.80 -7.65 4.98
C LEU A 43 -2.09 -8.45 4.77
N ALA A 44 -2.89 -8.65 5.81
CA ALA A 44 -4.17 -9.35 5.71
C ALA A 44 -5.18 -8.55 4.87
N LEU A 45 -5.26 -7.24 5.07
CA LEU A 45 -6.10 -6.36 4.25
C LEU A 45 -5.67 -6.41 2.79
N MET A 46 -4.36 -6.29 2.51
CA MET A 46 -3.81 -6.34 1.16
C MET A 46 -4.08 -7.69 0.48
N PHE A 47 -3.95 -8.80 1.21
CA PHE A 47 -4.27 -10.14 0.72
C PHE A 47 -5.75 -10.30 0.38
N VAL A 48 -6.66 -9.81 1.23
CA VAL A 48 -8.09 -9.85 0.94
C VAL A 48 -8.43 -9.01 -0.28
N THR A 49 -7.86 -7.80 -0.41
CA THR A 49 -8.07 -6.97 -1.61
C THR A 49 -7.51 -7.62 -2.88
N ASP A 50 -6.40 -8.36 -2.79
CA ASP A 50 -5.80 -9.08 -3.92
C ASP A 50 -6.72 -10.20 -4.42
N LEU A 51 -7.17 -11.06 -3.50
CA LEU A 51 -8.14 -12.12 -3.81
C LEU A 51 -9.46 -11.59 -4.37
N LEU A 52 -9.96 -10.49 -3.80
CA LEU A 52 -11.16 -9.82 -4.32
C LEU A 52 -10.93 -9.26 -5.72
N SER A 53 -9.73 -8.74 -5.99
CA SER A 53 -9.37 -8.20 -7.30
C SER A 53 -9.39 -9.25 -8.39
N ASP A 54 -8.84 -10.42 -8.12
CA ASP A 54 -8.85 -11.54 -9.05
C ASP A 54 -10.26 -12.08 -9.26
N TYR A 55 -11.03 -12.24 -8.18
CA TYR A 55 -12.41 -12.71 -8.27
C TYR A 55 -13.32 -11.75 -9.06
N ILE A 56 -13.18 -10.45 -8.84
CA ILE A 56 -13.92 -9.39 -9.53
C ILE A 56 -13.50 -9.33 -11.00
N GLY A 57 -12.19 -9.40 -11.27
CA GLY A 57 -11.65 -9.45 -12.64
C GLY A 57 -12.18 -10.66 -13.42
N TYR A 58 -12.22 -11.83 -12.78
CA TYR A 58 -12.78 -13.05 -13.39
C TYR A 58 -14.29 -12.91 -13.67
N LYS A 59 -15.06 -12.35 -12.74
CA LYS A 59 -16.53 -12.29 -12.85
C LYS A 59 -17.04 -11.20 -13.80
N TRP A 60 -16.41 -10.03 -13.83
CA TRP A 60 -16.88 -8.86 -14.57
C TRP A 60 -15.96 -8.44 -15.72
N GLY A 61 -14.86 -9.15 -15.94
CA GLY A 61 -13.91 -8.89 -17.04
C GLY A 61 -13.06 -7.62 -16.84
N ASN A 62 -13.23 -6.92 -15.72
CA ASN A 62 -12.41 -5.79 -15.31
C ASN A 62 -12.39 -5.69 -13.77
N ASN A 63 -11.31 -5.10 -13.23
CA ASN A 63 -11.10 -4.93 -11.80
C ASN A 63 -10.74 -3.47 -11.44
N PHE A 64 -11.06 -2.49 -12.29
CA PHE A 64 -10.66 -1.09 -12.09
C PHE A 64 -11.18 -0.46 -10.79
N ILE A 65 -12.36 -0.89 -10.32
CA ILE A 65 -12.91 -0.47 -9.04
C ILE A 65 -11.99 -0.84 -7.87
N MET A 66 -11.23 -1.93 -8.02
CA MET A 66 -10.34 -2.41 -6.97
C MET A 66 -9.18 -1.45 -6.73
N LEU A 67 -8.71 -0.72 -7.74
CA LEU A 67 -7.67 0.28 -7.53
C LEU A 67 -8.13 1.39 -6.56
N HIS A 68 -9.41 1.77 -6.62
CA HIS A 68 -9.99 2.73 -5.68
C HIS A 68 -10.15 2.12 -4.27
N ILE A 69 -10.60 0.86 -4.20
CA ILE A 69 -10.71 0.12 -2.93
C ILE A 69 -9.33 -0.07 -2.27
N TYR A 70 -8.29 -0.36 -3.06
CA TYR A 70 -6.91 -0.38 -2.61
C TYR A 70 -6.52 0.97 -2.03
N SER A 71 -6.78 2.07 -2.75
CA SER A 71 -6.43 3.43 -2.31
C SER A 71 -7.13 3.80 -0.99
N LEU A 72 -8.42 3.47 -0.85
CA LEU A 72 -9.15 3.67 0.41
C LEU A 72 -8.55 2.85 1.56
N THR A 73 -8.28 1.58 1.30
CA THR A 73 -7.78 0.65 2.32
C THR A 73 -6.39 1.06 2.80
N GLU A 74 -5.49 1.41 1.86
CA GLU A 74 -4.15 1.87 2.17
C GLU A 74 -4.16 3.19 2.91
N LEU A 75 -4.89 4.20 2.43
CA LEU A 75 -4.97 5.49 3.10
C LEU A 75 -5.58 5.37 4.50
N GLY A 76 -6.69 4.64 4.64
CA GLY A 76 -7.35 4.43 5.92
C GLY A 76 -6.45 3.72 6.92
N PHE A 77 -5.75 2.67 6.47
CA PHE A 77 -4.78 1.97 7.30
C PHE A 77 -3.61 2.89 7.69
N MET A 78 -3.06 3.65 6.76
CA MET A 78 -1.91 4.54 7.04
C MET A 78 -2.30 5.67 7.99
N ILE A 79 -3.46 6.29 7.83
CA ILE A 79 -3.97 7.27 8.79
C ILE A 79 -4.01 6.67 10.20
N TYR A 80 -4.59 5.47 10.34
CA TYR A 80 -4.66 4.77 11.62
C TYR A 80 -3.26 4.46 12.18
N LEU A 81 -2.37 3.91 11.36
CA LEU A 81 -1.00 3.55 11.74
C LEU A 81 -0.22 4.78 12.22
N TYR A 82 -0.23 5.85 11.44
CA TYR A 82 0.55 7.05 11.74
C TYR A 82 0.03 7.75 12.98
N GLN A 83 -1.28 7.97 13.07
CA GLN A 83 -1.87 8.74 14.17
C GLN A 83 -1.88 8.00 15.51
N LYS A 84 -1.92 6.65 15.48
CA LYS A 84 -2.00 5.85 16.70
C LYS A 84 -0.65 5.30 17.17
N VAL A 85 0.28 5.01 16.25
CA VAL A 85 1.52 4.29 16.59
C VAL A 85 2.78 5.04 16.20
N MET A 86 2.85 5.67 15.03
CA MET A 86 4.10 6.28 14.56
C MET A 86 4.35 7.65 15.20
N PHE A 87 3.36 8.54 15.15
CA PHE A 87 3.45 9.88 15.74
C PHE A 87 3.38 9.83 17.26
N ARG A 88 4.14 10.69 17.94
CA ARG A 88 4.05 10.81 19.41
C ARG A 88 2.83 11.62 19.85
N LYS A 89 2.47 12.62 19.06
CA LYS A 89 1.29 13.48 19.25
C LYS A 89 0.45 13.41 17.99
N ARG A 90 -0.87 13.53 18.16
CA ARG A 90 -1.78 13.58 17.01
C ARG A 90 -1.49 14.82 16.18
N HIS A 91 -1.22 14.60 14.88
CA HIS A 91 -1.05 15.68 13.91
C HIS A 91 -2.39 15.97 13.27
N LEU A 92 -3.15 16.86 13.90
CA LEU A 92 -4.53 17.19 13.49
C LEU A 92 -4.64 17.63 12.02
N PRO A 93 -3.74 18.49 11.48
CA PRO A 93 -3.81 18.88 10.06
C PRO A 93 -3.68 17.68 9.12
N LEU A 94 -2.77 16.75 9.40
CA LEU A 94 -2.57 15.54 8.59
C LEU A 94 -3.73 14.55 8.74
N LEU A 95 -4.35 14.48 9.91
CA LEU A 95 -5.57 13.68 10.11
C LEU A 95 -6.73 14.23 9.27
N ILE A 96 -6.96 15.56 9.32
CA ILE A 96 -8.00 16.21 8.53
C ILE A 96 -7.72 15.99 7.04
N LEU A 97 -6.48 16.20 6.59
CA LEU A 97 -6.08 15.95 5.21
C LEU A 97 -6.34 14.49 4.78
N GLY A 98 -6.00 13.53 5.65
CA GLY A 98 -6.29 12.12 5.40
C GLY A 98 -7.78 11.81 5.29
N ILE A 99 -8.60 12.38 6.18
CA ILE A 99 -10.07 12.22 6.12
C ILE A 99 -10.62 12.84 4.84
N LEU A 100 -10.15 14.02 4.44
CA LEU A 100 -10.53 14.64 3.17
C LEU A 100 -10.14 13.77 1.98
N GLY A 101 -8.96 13.14 2.01
CA GLY A 101 -8.54 12.17 1.01
C GLY A 101 -9.48 10.94 0.94
N LEU A 102 -9.88 10.38 2.08
CA LEU A 102 -10.85 9.28 2.11
C LEU A 102 -12.22 9.69 1.55
N VAL A 103 -12.70 10.88 1.90
CA VAL A 103 -13.95 11.44 1.37
C VAL A 103 -13.83 11.64 -0.15
N TYR A 104 -12.72 12.18 -0.62
CA TYR A 104 -12.45 12.37 -2.05
C TYR A 104 -12.50 11.04 -2.81
N ILE A 105 -11.76 10.02 -2.36
CA ILE A 105 -11.74 8.71 -3.05
C ILE A 105 -13.13 8.05 -3.00
N THR A 106 -13.85 8.16 -1.88
CA THR A 106 -15.21 7.62 -1.77
C THR A 106 -16.18 8.33 -2.72
N ALA A 107 -16.08 9.66 -2.82
CA ALA A 107 -16.87 10.46 -3.74
C ALA A 107 -16.55 10.10 -5.19
N GLU A 108 -15.28 9.86 -5.52
CA GLU A 108 -14.85 9.37 -6.83
C GLU A 108 -15.47 8.00 -7.14
N ILE A 109 -15.41 7.03 -6.22
CA ILE A 109 -16.08 5.72 -6.41
C ILE A 109 -17.58 5.91 -6.67
N ALA A 110 -18.26 6.75 -5.88
CA ALA A 110 -19.69 6.98 -6.05
C ALA A 110 -20.00 7.64 -7.41
N LEU A 111 -19.26 8.68 -7.78
CA LEU A 111 -19.41 9.36 -9.06
C LEU A 111 -19.18 8.40 -10.23
N LEU A 112 -18.12 7.60 -10.16
CA LEU A 112 -17.63 6.80 -11.26
C LEU A 112 -18.38 5.46 -11.45
N TYR A 113 -18.91 4.87 -10.39
CA TYR A 113 -19.52 3.53 -10.45
C TYR A 113 -21.00 3.49 -10.05
N VAL A 114 -21.49 4.50 -9.32
CA VAL A 114 -22.90 4.55 -8.88
C VAL A 114 -23.70 5.53 -9.74
N PHE A 115 -23.18 6.74 -9.95
CA PHE A 115 -23.91 7.80 -10.65
C PHE A 115 -23.65 7.82 -12.15
N ASN A 116 -22.41 7.55 -12.58
CA ASN A 116 -22.05 7.42 -13.99
C ASN A 116 -21.73 5.96 -14.33
N GLN A 117 -22.15 5.48 -15.50
CA GLN A 117 -21.72 4.19 -16.04
C GLN A 117 -20.51 4.42 -16.96
N ILE A 118 -19.31 4.37 -16.39
CA ILE A 118 -18.09 4.70 -17.13
C ILE A 118 -17.78 3.70 -18.24
N VAL A 119 -17.35 4.25 -19.38
CA VAL A 119 -16.62 3.51 -20.41
C VAL A 119 -15.16 3.40 -19.97
N VAL A 120 -14.60 2.19 -19.95
CA VAL A 120 -13.23 1.86 -19.51
C VAL A 120 -12.13 2.84 -19.97
N LYS A 121 -12.33 3.51 -21.12
CA LYS A 121 -11.40 4.50 -21.68
C LYS A 121 -11.25 5.79 -20.86
N ASP A 122 -12.21 6.10 -20.01
CA ASP A 122 -12.21 7.33 -19.20
C ASP A 122 -11.69 7.08 -17.77
N PHE A 123 -11.20 5.87 -17.48
CA PHE A 123 -10.67 5.54 -16.16
C PHE A 123 -9.37 6.30 -15.86
N GLN A 124 -9.36 7.03 -14.75
CA GLN A 124 -8.21 7.79 -14.26
C GLN A 124 -7.91 7.40 -12.81
N PRO A 125 -6.66 7.08 -12.45
CA PRO A 125 -6.31 6.61 -11.11
C PRO A 125 -5.94 7.78 -10.19
N TYR A 126 -6.68 8.88 -10.21
CA TYR A 126 -6.34 10.05 -9.40
C TYR A 126 -6.46 9.76 -7.90
N ALA A 127 -7.43 8.94 -7.50
CA ALA A 127 -7.48 8.33 -6.16
C ALA A 127 -6.12 7.81 -5.69
N LYS A 128 -5.37 7.16 -6.60
CA LYS A 128 -4.07 6.52 -6.32
C LYS A 128 -2.88 7.49 -6.28
N VAL A 129 -3.05 8.69 -6.79
CA VAL A 129 -2.05 9.75 -6.63
C VAL A 129 -2.30 10.47 -5.31
N VAL A 130 -3.56 10.74 -5.00
CA VAL A 130 -3.97 11.43 -3.77
C VAL A 130 -3.63 10.61 -2.52
N ASP A 131 -3.91 9.30 -2.50
CA ASP A 131 -3.58 8.46 -1.35
C ASP A 131 -2.07 8.43 -1.07
N ASN A 132 -1.25 8.15 -2.08
CA ASN A 132 0.19 8.05 -1.97
C ASN A 132 0.77 9.41 -1.53
N PHE A 133 0.29 10.52 -2.09
CA PHE A 133 0.75 11.85 -1.71
C PHE A 133 0.49 12.17 -0.23
N ILE A 134 -0.71 11.86 0.27
CA ILE A 134 -1.03 12.07 1.69
C ILE A 134 -0.16 11.17 2.58
N ILE A 135 0.08 9.92 2.18
CA ILE A 135 0.94 8.99 2.94
C ILE A 135 2.40 9.48 2.95
N ILE A 136 2.90 10.02 1.83
CA ILE A 136 4.23 10.64 1.75
C ILE A 136 4.33 11.80 2.73
N LEU A 137 3.32 12.69 2.78
CA LEU A 137 3.31 13.81 3.74
C LEU A 137 3.33 13.31 5.20
N MET A 138 2.58 12.26 5.53
CA MET A 138 2.62 11.64 6.86
C MET A 138 4.00 11.06 7.18
N ALA A 139 4.63 10.38 6.20
CA ALA A 139 5.94 9.78 6.35
C ALA A 139 7.05 10.83 6.54
N LEU A 140 6.99 11.95 5.81
CA LEU A 140 7.91 13.08 5.94
C LEU A 140 7.73 13.79 7.28
N ALA A 141 6.49 14.04 7.70
CA ALA A 141 6.21 14.64 9.01
C ALA A 141 6.75 13.76 10.14
N TYR A 142 6.66 12.43 10.01
CA TYR A 142 7.23 11.50 10.99
C TYR A 142 8.76 11.63 11.03
N MET A 143 9.42 11.71 9.86
CA MET A 143 10.87 11.92 9.82
C MET A 143 11.27 13.23 10.50
N GLN A 144 10.56 14.32 10.23
CA GLN A 144 10.82 15.62 10.85
C GLN A 144 10.69 15.55 12.38
N GLU A 145 9.66 14.90 12.91
CA GLU A 145 9.46 14.74 14.36
C GLU A 145 10.61 13.96 15.02
N ARG A 146 11.17 12.98 14.31
CA ARG A 146 12.25 12.10 14.81
C ARG A 146 13.64 12.69 14.66
N MET A 147 13.94 13.35 13.54
CA MET A 147 15.23 14.01 13.31
C MET A 147 15.50 15.10 14.34
N ASN A 148 14.47 15.83 14.76
CA ASN A 148 14.60 16.89 15.76
C ASN A 148 14.89 16.36 17.18
N ARG A 149 14.85 15.04 17.40
CA ARG A 149 14.90 14.42 18.74
C ARG A 149 15.68 13.11 18.73
N PHE A 150 16.84 13.08 18.08
CA PHE A 150 17.76 11.93 18.02
C PHE A 150 17.92 11.25 19.40
N ARG A 151 17.13 10.19 19.62
CA ARG A 151 17.29 9.20 20.68
C ARG A 151 17.19 7.84 20.00
N GLU A 152 18.25 7.05 20.12
CA GLU A 152 18.52 5.81 19.37
C GLU A 152 17.48 4.70 19.56
N GLN A 153 16.54 4.82 20.48
CA GLN A 153 15.69 3.69 20.91
C GLN A 153 14.63 3.20 19.90
N GLN A 154 14.42 3.82 18.73
CA GLN A 154 13.34 3.43 17.81
C GLN A 154 13.73 3.30 16.31
N TRP A 155 14.95 2.81 16.03
CA TRP A 155 15.40 2.50 14.66
C TRP A 155 14.45 1.60 13.86
N GLY A 156 13.72 0.70 14.52
CA GLY A 156 12.77 -0.20 13.86
C GLY A 156 11.61 0.53 13.17
N ASN A 157 11.04 1.55 13.83
CA ASN A 157 9.94 2.35 13.31
C ASN A 157 10.43 3.28 12.19
N PHE A 158 11.63 3.85 12.35
CA PHE A 158 12.26 4.67 11.34
C PHE A 158 12.50 3.89 10.03
N ARG A 159 13.06 2.66 10.11
CA ARG A 159 13.23 1.81 8.92
C ARG A 159 11.92 1.40 8.25
N LEU A 160 10.85 1.23 9.03
CA LEU A 160 9.53 0.95 8.45
C LEU A 160 8.99 2.19 7.72
N ASN A 161 9.07 3.35 8.34
CA ASN A 161 8.68 4.62 7.74
C ASN A 161 9.41 4.90 6.44
N MET A 162 10.73 4.67 6.41
CA MET A 162 11.54 4.83 5.20
C MET A 162 11.09 3.90 4.07
N ALA A 163 10.78 2.64 4.39
CA ALA A 163 10.28 1.70 3.40
C ALA A 163 8.94 2.18 2.80
N PHE A 164 8.02 2.66 3.64
CA PHE A 164 6.78 3.26 3.17
C PHE A 164 7.02 4.52 2.33
N LEU A 165 7.85 5.45 2.81
CA LEU A 165 8.16 6.68 2.08
C LEU A 165 8.71 6.40 0.67
N VAL A 166 9.69 5.49 0.57
CA VAL A 166 10.29 5.10 -0.70
C VAL A 166 9.24 4.42 -1.59
N TYR A 167 8.52 3.44 -1.06
CA TYR A 167 7.47 2.75 -1.83
C TYR A 167 6.43 3.72 -2.37
N PHE A 168 5.80 4.53 -1.51
CA PHE A 168 4.73 5.44 -1.93
C PHE A 168 5.24 6.53 -2.87
N THR A 169 6.47 6.99 -2.71
CA THR A 169 7.08 7.98 -3.63
C THR A 169 7.30 7.39 -5.01
N VAL A 170 7.92 6.22 -5.09
CA VAL A 170 8.12 5.54 -6.39
C VAL A 170 6.76 5.20 -6.98
N ASN A 171 5.80 4.73 -6.18
CA ASN A 171 4.45 4.41 -6.63
C ASN A 171 3.74 5.65 -7.22
N THR A 172 3.83 6.82 -6.60
CA THR A 172 3.32 8.07 -7.18
C THR A 172 3.95 8.38 -8.52
N VAL A 173 5.27 8.23 -8.66
CA VAL A 173 5.97 8.46 -9.93
C VAL A 173 5.46 7.52 -11.02
N PHE A 174 5.15 6.26 -10.69
CA PHE A 174 4.48 5.35 -11.61
C PHE A 174 3.09 5.89 -12.00
N PHE A 175 2.22 6.23 -11.06
CA PHE A 175 0.83 6.60 -11.36
C PHE A 175 0.63 7.99 -11.99
N LEU A 176 1.59 8.92 -11.90
CA LEU A 176 1.50 10.24 -12.52
C LEU A 176 1.25 10.21 -14.05
N PRO A 177 2.04 9.48 -14.86
CA PRO A 177 1.83 9.39 -16.31
C PRO A 177 0.66 8.48 -16.73
N PHE A 178 -0.17 7.97 -15.81
CA PHE A 178 -1.18 6.96 -16.17
C PHE A 178 -2.20 7.45 -17.21
N ASN A 179 -2.52 8.74 -17.23
CA ASN A 179 -3.41 9.29 -18.26
C ASN A 179 -2.86 9.13 -19.69
N PHE A 180 -1.53 9.15 -19.86
CA PHE A 180 -0.90 8.88 -21.15
C PHE A 180 -0.90 7.38 -21.48
N MET A 181 -0.87 6.53 -20.43
CA MET A 181 -0.86 5.09 -20.57
C MET A 181 -2.16 4.54 -21.13
N VAL A 182 -3.31 5.20 -20.92
CA VAL A 182 -4.61 4.74 -21.46
C VAL A 182 -4.57 4.60 -22.98
N ASN A 183 -3.88 5.52 -23.67
CA ASN A 183 -3.75 5.55 -25.13
C ASN A 183 -2.46 4.87 -25.65
N ALA A 184 -1.60 4.38 -24.76
CA ALA A 184 -0.36 3.70 -25.15
C ALA A 184 -0.63 2.30 -25.74
N SER A 185 0.35 1.80 -26.51
CA SER A 185 0.34 0.43 -27.02
C SER A 185 0.31 -0.59 -25.89
N SER A 186 -0.19 -1.80 -26.18
CA SER A 186 -0.30 -2.89 -25.22
C SER A 186 1.04 -3.25 -24.57
N ASP A 187 2.15 -3.14 -25.30
CA ASP A 187 3.49 -3.46 -24.80
C ASP A 187 3.96 -2.47 -23.73
N VAL A 188 3.69 -1.17 -23.90
CA VAL A 188 4.08 -0.15 -22.92
C VAL A 188 3.28 -0.32 -21.63
N LYS A 189 1.96 -0.58 -21.74
CA LYS A 189 1.09 -0.92 -20.61
C LYS A 189 1.63 -2.12 -19.83
N PHE A 190 2.07 -3.13 -20.56
CA PHE A 190 2.61 -4.36 -19.99
C PHE A 190 3.85 -4.11 -19.11
N TYR A 191 4.88 -3.43 -19.63
CA TYR A 191 6.10 -3.15 -18.86
C TYR A 191 5.84 -2.26 -17.64
N PHE A 192 4.93 -1.30 -17.79
CA PHE A 192 4.54 -0.41 -16.72
C PHE A 192 3.91 -1.18 -15.54
N TRP A 193 2.96 -2.08 -15.82
CA TRP A 193 2.35 -2.93 -14.80
C TRP A 193 3.35 -3.91 -14.16
N THR A 194 4.26 -4.46 -14.96
CA THR A 194 5.34 -5.32 -14.46
C THR A 194 6.21 -4.59 -13.43
N GLY A 195 6.57 -3.34 -13.71
CA GLY A 195 7.33 -2.49 -12.79
C GLY A 195 6.57 -2.23 -11.49
N HIS A 196 5.27 -1.90 -11.59
CA HIS A 196 4.41 -1.70 -10.43
C HIS A 196 4.29 -2.97 -9.56
N VAL A 197 4.04 -4.13 -10.15
CA VAL A 197 3.97 -5.42 -9.43
C VAL A 197 5.30 -5.73 -8.74
N SER A 198 6.42 -5.45 -9.40
CA SER A 198 7.75 -5.63 -8.80
C SER A 198 7.93 -4.79 -7.52
N LEU A 199 7.41 -3.56 -7.49
CA LEU A 199 7.44 -2.71 -6.29
C LEU A 199 6.57 -3.27 -5.16
N LEU A 200 5.38 -3.79 -5.48
CA LEU A 200 4.50 -4.46 -4.51
C LEU A 200 5.19 -5.67 -3.88
N ILE A 201 5.79 -6.52 -4.71
CA ILE A 201 6.57 -7.69 -4.28
C ILE A 201 7.67 -7.29 -3.30
N LEU A 202 8.43 -6.23 -3.61
CA LEU A 202 9.51 -5.74 -2.75
C LEU A 202 8.97 -5.25 -1.40
N LEU A 203 7.89 -4.47 -1.39
CA LEU A 203 7.26 -4.00 -0.15
C LEU A 203 6.75 -5.18 0.68
N TYR A 204 5.95 -6.07 0.10
CA TYR A 204 5.34 -7.19 0.81
C TYR A 204 6.39 -8.17 1.32
N SER A 205 7.44 -8.43 0.54
CA SER A 205 8.58 -9.25 0.99
C SER A 205 9.27 -8.62 2.20
N TYR A 206 9.52 -7.30 2.18
CA TYR A 206 10.12 -6.60 3.31
C TYR A 206 9.25 -6.67 4.57
N LEU A 207 7.93 -6.45 4.44
CA LEU A 207 7.00 -6.52 5.56
C LEU A 207 6.85 -7.95 6.09
N GLY A 208 6.75 -8.95 5.22
CA GLY A 208 6.71 -10.37 5.57
C GLY A 208 7.99 -10.82 6.28
N PHE A 209 9.16 -10.39 5.82
CA PHE A 209 10.43 -10.67 6.49
C PHE A 209 10.49 -10.09 7.91
N LYS A 210 9.87 -8.93 8.15
CA LYS A 210 9.74 -8.39 9.51
C LYS A 210 8.87 -9.25 10.45
N MET A 211 7.97 -10.08 9.92
CA MET A 211 7.18 -11.03 10.72
C MET A 211 8.01 -12.26 11.11
N LEU A 212 8.98 -12.65 10.27
CA LEU A 212 9.92 -13.74 10.56
C LEU A 212 10.96 -13.34 11.61
N LYS A 213 11.43 -12.09 11.57
CA LYS A 213 12.43 -11.59 12.51
C LYS A 213 11.78 -11.24 13.85
N ILE A 214 11.62 -12.25 14.70
CA ILE A 214 11.14 -12.10 16.08
C ILE A 214 12.12 -11.18 16.83
N PRO A 215 11.68 -10.11 17.49
CA PRO A 215 12.54 -9.36 18.40
C PRO A 215 12.93 -10.30 19.55
N SER A 216 14.23 -10.60 19.67
CA SER A 216 14.77 -11.30 20.84
C SER A 216 14.33 -10.57 22.11
N LYS A 217 13.84 -11.33 23.10
CA LYS A 217 13.37 -10.83 24.41
C LYS A 217 14.42 -10.01 25.18
N ALA A 218 15.67 -9.93 24.70
CA ALA A 218 16.78 -9.23 25.33
C ALA A 218 16.71 -7.68 25.32
N MET A 219 15.66 -7.06 24.76
CA MET A 219 15.50 -5.58 24.74
C MET A 219 14.31 -5.07 25.57
N LEU A 220 13.66 -5.93 26.36
CA LEU A 220 12.57 -5.55 27.27
C LEU A 220 12.94 -5.73 28.76
N ALA A 221 14.23 -5.75 29.07
CA ALA A 221 14.75 -5.65 30.43
C ALA A 221 15.52 -4.33 30.57
#